data_AF-A0A356AJA9-F1
#
_entry.id   AF-A0A356AJA9-F1
#
_cell.length_a   1.000
_cell.length_b   1.000
_cell.length_c   1.000
_cell.angle_alpha   90.00
_cell.angle_beta   90.00
_cell.angle_gamma   90.00
#
_symmetry.space_group_name_H-M   'P 1'
#
loop_
_entity.id
_entity.type
_entity.pdbx_description
1 polymer ?
#
loop_
_entity_poly.entity_id
_entity_poly.type
_entity_poly.pdbx_seq_one_letter_code
_entity_poly.pdbx_strand_id
1 'polypeptide(L)'
;MRERHKRRVSAYKEQGRRCALTATDTKILRILKQAASNALLGEVMATPKPGLVDRSNNGAHRDMNLFTFLRSASAILPYLQEMAETGLSWDASPQELFSALRPVGREAERAMFRATCGVNTHKGAIFSLGLAVAAAGARYRKTGRLN
;
A
#
# COMPACT_ATOMS: atom_id res chain seq x y z
N MET A 1 -27.85 9.43 -2.89
CA MET A 1 -26.45 9.48 -3.38
C MET A 1 -25.47 8.69 -2.50
N ARG A 2 -25.23 9.07 -1.23
CA ARG A 2 -24.21 8.44 -0.36
C ARG A 2 -24.43 6.94 -0.09
N GLU A 3 -25.67 6.51 0.08
CA GLU A 3 -25.97 5.10 0.42
C GLU A 3 -25.84 4.15 -0.77
N ARG A 4 -26.13 4.63 -1.99
CA ARG A 4 -25.91 3.89 -3.24
C ARG A 4 -24.41 3.69 -3.52
N HIS A 5 -23.60 4.70 -3.21
CA HIS A 5 -22.15 4.64 -3.31
C HIS A 5 -21.53 3.67 -2.28
N LYS A 6 -21.96 3.72 -1.02
CA LYS A 6 -21.53 2.72 0.00
C LYS A 6 -21.86 1.29 -0.40
N ARG A 7 -23.07 1.04 -0.92
CA ARG A 7 -23.47 -0.30 -1.40
C ARG A 7 -22.62 -0.77 -2.58
N ARG A 8 -22.26 0.11 -3.52
CA ARG A 8 -21.33 -0.20 -4.63
C ARG A 8 -19.92 -0.53 -4.13
N VAL A 9 -19.35 0.28 -3.23
CA VAL A 9 -18.01 0.01 -2.67
C VAL A 9 -17.98 -1.28 -1.85
N SER A 10 -19.05 -1.57 -1.09
CA SER A 10 -19.20 -2.83 -0.35
C SER A 10 -19.31 -4.04 -1.29
N ALA A 11 -20.04 -3.90 -2.40
CA ALA A 11 -20.13 -4.93 -3.42
C ALA A 11 -18.75 -5.24 -4.04
N TYR A 12 -17.91 -4.24 -4.33
CA TYR A 12 -16.55 -4.48 -4.84
C TYR A 12 -15.66 -5.28 -3.87
N LYS A 13 -15.78 -5.04 -2.55
CA LYS A 13 -15.08 -5.86 -1.54
C LYS A 13 -15.51 -7.33 -1.57
N GLU A 14 -16.79 -7.60 -1.80
CA GLU A 14 -17.30 -8.96 -1.91
C GLU A 14 -17.04 -9.59 -3.28
N GLN A 15 -16.98 -8.79 -4.35
CA GLN A 15 -16.83 -9.24 -5.73
C GLN A 15 -15.36 -9.52 -6.08
N GLY A 16 -14.42 -8.75 -5.52
CA GLY A 16 -12.98 -9.06 -5.55
C GLY A 16 -12.60 -10.36 -4.83
N ARG A 17 -13.46 -10.87 -3.93
CA ARG A 17 -13.31 -12.20 -3.32
C ARG A 17 -13.93 -13.35 -4.13
N ARG A 18 -14.81 -13.06 -5.11
CA ARG A 18 -15.60 -14.09 -5.82
C ARG A 18 -15.12 -14.41 -7.24
N CYS A 19 -14.36 -13.54 -7.90
CA CYS A 19 -13.70 -13.88 -9.16
C CYS A 19 -12.35 -14.52 -8.86
N ALA A 20 -12.13 -15.77 -9.25
CA ALA A 20 -10.84 -16.42 -9.05
C ALA A 20 -9.75 -15.64 -9.80
N LEU A 21 -8.70 -15.21 -9.09
CA LEU A 21 -7.53 -14.57 -9.71
C LEU A 21 -6.89 -15.52 -10.71
N THR A 22 -6.58 -15.03 -11.90
CA THR A 22 -5.82 -15.82 -12.87
C THR A 22 -4.38 -16.00 -12.41
N ALA A 23 -3.66 -16.96 -13.01
CA ALA A 23 -2.22 -17.11 -12.79
C ALA A 23 -1.45 -15.82 -13.13
N THR A 24 -1.91 -15.09 -14.15
CA THR A 24 -1.33 -13.82 -14.57
C THR A 24 -1.62 -12.71 -13.55
N ASP A 25 -2.84 -12.62 -13.03
CA ASP A 25 -3.21 -11.67 -11.98
C ASP A 25 -2.33 -11.88 -10.73
N THR A 26 -2.16 -13.13 -10.32
CA THR A 26 -1.30 -13.50 -9.19
C THR A 26 0.14 -13.06 -9.42
N LYS A 27 0.66 -13.23 -10.64
CA LYS A 27 2.01 -12.78 -11.02
C LYS A 27 2.12 -11.26 -10.92
N ILE A 28 1.13 -10.50 -11.37
CA ILE A 28 1.13 -9.03 -11.33
C ILE A 28 1.07 -8.52 -9.89
N LEU A 29 0.19 -9.09 -9.06
CA LEU A 29 0.11 -8.73 -7.64
C LEU A 29 1.43 -8.98 -6.91
N ARG A 30 2.12 -10.09 -7.23
CA ARG A 30 3.46 -10.36 -6.69
C ARG A 30 4.48 -9.31 -7.14
N ILE A 31 4.46 -8.88 -8.39
CA ILE A 31 5.35 -7.82 -8.90
C ILE A 31 5.09 -6.51 -8.15
N LEU A 32 3.82 -6.10 -8.01
CA LEU A 32 3.44 -4.86 -7.31
C LEU A 32 3.83 -4.92 -5.83
N LYS A 33 3.58 -6.05 -5.16
CA LYS A 33 4.02 -6.28 -3.78
C LYS A 33 5.54 -6.18 -3.64
N GLN A 34 6.31 -6.81 -4.54
CA GLN A 34 7.76 -6.76 -4.49
C GLN A 34 8.29 -5.35 -4.74
N ALA A 35 7.71 -4.62 -5.70
CA ALA A 35 8.06 -3.22 -5.95
C ALA A 35 7.78 -2.34 -4.72
N ALA A 36 6.63 -2.53 -4.07
CA ALA A 36 6.30 -1.83 -2.84
C ALA A 36 7.25 -2.16 -1.68
N SER A 37 7.57 -3.44 -1.49
CA SER A 37 8.56 -3.88 -0.49
C SER A 37 9.93 -3.26 -0.76
N ASN A 38 10.39 -3.28 -2.01
CA ASN A 38 11.67 -2.70 -2.40
C ASN A 38 11.70 -1.18 -2.20
N ALA A 39 10.59 -0.48 -2.45
CA ALA A 39 10.49 0.96 -2.20
C ALA A 39 10.63 1.29 -0.71
N LEU A 40 9.89 0.58 0.16
CA LEU A 40 9.94 0.78 1.61
C LEU A 40 11.32 0.47 2.19
N LEU A 41 11.92 -0.64 1.78
CA LEU A 41 13.26 -1.01 2.25
C LEU A 41 14.33 -0.10 1.65
N GLY A 42 14.21 0.25 0.37
CA GLY A 42 15.11 1.18 -0.31
C GLY A 42 15.18 2.54 0.36
N GLU A 43 14.06 3.05 0.88
CA GLU A 43 13.99 4.33 1.59
C GLU A 43 14.97 4.40 2.78
N VAL A 44 15.01 3.36 3.62
CA VAL A 44 15.86 3.34 4.81
C VAL A 44 17.27 2.80 4.53
N MET A 45 17.43 2.02 3.45
CA MET A 45 18.72 1.48 3.06
C MET A 45 19.59 2.46 2.26
N ALA A 46 19.02 3.57 1.78
CA ALA A 46 19.71 4.61 1.03
C ALA A 46 20.66 5.41 1.93
N THR A 47 21.89 4.94 2.10
CA THR A 47 22.95 5.60 2.89
C THR A 47 23.98 6.26 1.97
N PRO A 48 24.39 7.51 2.22
CA PRO A 48 23.96 8.39 3.32
C PRO A 48 22.62 9.09 3.06
N LYS A 49 21.83 9.34 4.11
CA LYS A 49 20.59 10.14 4.05
C LYS A 49 20.63 11.32 5.03
N PRO A 50 21.19 12.49 4.65
CA PRO A 50 21.36 13.62 5.55
C PRO A 50 20.06 14.03 6.27
N GLY A 51 20.11 14.07 7.60
CA GLY A 51 18.98 14.48 8.44
C GLY A 51 17.87 13.42 8.64
N LEU A 52 17.91 12.30 7.91
CA LEU A 52 16.89 11.24 7.97
C LEU A 52 17.50 9.93 8.48
N VAL A 53 16.64 8.99 8.89
CA VAL A 53 17.08 7.65 9.32
C VAL A 53 17.64 6.86 8.13
N ASP A 54 18.82 6.27 8.29
CA ASP A 54 19.43 5.36 7.34
C ASP A 54 20.12 4.17 8.05
N ARG A 55 21.00 3.44 7.34
CA ARG A 55 21.73 2.29 7.90
C ARG A 55 22.81 2.67 8.91
N SER A 56 23.35 3.88 8.82
CA SER A 56 24.49 4.33 9.61
C SER A 56 24.05 5.07 10.86
N ASN A 57 22.92 5.80 10.81
CA ASN A 57 22.43 6.57 11.95
C ASN A 57 20.92 6.91 11.85
N ASN A 58 20.39 7.54 12.89
CA ASN A 58 18.97 7.92 12.98
C ASN A 58 18.69 9.33 12.41
N GLY A 59 19.67 10.00 11.80
CA GLY A 59 19.57 11.39 11.37
C GLY A 59 19.24 12.32 12.54
N ALA A 60 18.29 13.22 12.34
CA ALA A 60 17.79 14.11 13.39
C ALA A 60 16.78 13.44 14.35
N HIS A 61 16.40 12.18 14.08
CA HIS A 61 15.35 11.51 14.84
C HIS A 61 15.87 10.92 16.15
N ARG A 62 15.03 11.04 17.19
CA ARG A 62 15.26 10.43 18.52
C ARG A 62 14.27 9.30 18.84
N ASP A 63 13.21 9.20 18.04
CA ASP A 63 12.05 8.34 18.23
C ASP A 63 12.03 7.13 17.28
N MET A 64 12.90 7.11 16.25
CA MET A 64 12.95 6.05 15.25
C MET A 64 14.38 5.74 14.82
N ASN A 65 14.56 4.51 14.33
CA ASN A 65 15.81 3.98 13.82
C ASN A 65 15.55 2.99 12.67
N LEU A 66 16.61 2.42 12.09
CA LEU A 66 16.53 1.41 11.04
C LEU A 66 15.52 0.29 11.36
N PHE A 67 15.57 -0.27 12.58
CA PHE A 67 14.67 -1.36 12.98
C PHE A 67 13.21 -0.93 13.08
N THR A 68 12.95 0.34 13.40
CA THR A 68 11.60 0.92 13.40
C THR A 68 11.04 0.93 11.98
N PHE A 69 11.84 1.33 10.99
CA PHE A 69 11.49 1.26 9.57
C PHE A 69 11.25 -0.17 9.09
N LEU A 70 12.10 -1.13 9.47
CA LEU A 70 11.92 -2.54 9.09
C LEU A 70 10.62 -3.13 9.65
N ARG A 71 10.31 -2.85 10.93
CA ARG A 71 9.05 -3.27 11.57
C ARG A 71 7.84 -2.63 10.88
N SER A 72 7.93 -1.33 10.63
CA SER A 72 6.90 -0.58 9.90
C SER A 72 6.65 -1.17 8.51
N ALA A 73 7.71 -1.42 7.72
CA ALA A 73 7.60 -1.96 6.38
C ALA A 73 6.93 -3.35 6.36
N SER A 74 7.35 -4.25 7.27
CA SER A 74 6.73 -5.57 7.41
C SER A 74 5.24 -5.47 7.78
N ALA A 75 4.88 -4.56 8.69
CA ALA A 75 3.50 -4.38 9.15
C ALA A 75 2.56 -3.83 8.07
N ILE A 76 3.04 -2.97 7.17
CA ILE A 76 2.19 -2.32 6.15
C ILE A 76 2.13 -3.06 4.82
N LEU A 77 3.11 -3.90 4.50
CA LEU A 77 3.20 -4.59 3.21
C LEU A 77 1.93 -5.41 2.84
N PRO A 78 1.27 -6.13 3.77
CA PRO A 78 0.00 -6.82 3.47
C PRO A 78 -1.11 -5.87 2.99
N TYR A 79 -1.16 -4.65 3.53
CA TYR A 79 -2.17 -3.66 3.15
C TYR A 79 -1.86 -3.03 1.79
N LEU A 80 -0.59 -2.84 1.45
CA LEU A 80 -0.21 -2.41 0.10
C LEU A 80 -0.59 -3.47 -0.94
N GLN A 81 -0.45 -4.75 -0.60
CA GLN A 81 -0.96 -5.84 -1.43
C GLN A 81 -2.49 -5.78 -1.58
N GLU A 82 -3.25 -5.59 -0.48
CA GLU A 82 -4.71 -5.44 -0.52
C GLU A 82 -5.14 -4.24 -1.38
N MET A 83 -4.42 -3.12 -1.33
CA MET A 83 -4.69 -1.97 -2.18
C MET A 83 -4.44 -2.27 -3.67
N ALA A 84 -3.38 -3.03 -3.99
CA ALA A 84 -3.13 -3.49 -5.35
C ALA A 84 -4.23 -4.43 -5.86
N GLU A 85 -4.67 -5.38 -5.03
CA GLU A 85 -5.80 -6.30 -5.31
C GLU A 85 -7.12 -5.53 -5.53
N THR A 86 -7.37 -4.52 -4.69
CA THR A 86 -8.52 -3.63 -4.82
C THR A 86 -8.49 -2.92 -6.17
N GLY A 87 -7.33 -2.39 -6.57
CA GLY A 87 -7.14 -1.77 -7.88
C GLY A 87 -7.36 -2.74 -9.04
N LEU A 88 -6.78 -3.93 -8.97
CA LEU A 88 -6.91 -4.97 -10.00
C LEU A 88 -8.35 -5.42 -10.23
N SER A 89 -9.15 -5.42 -9.17
CA SER A 89 -10.57 -5.78 -9.22
C SER A 89 -11.49 -4.59 -9.53
N TRP A 90 -10.93 -3.39 -9.73
CA TRP A 90 -11.72 -2.17 -9.87
C TRP A 90 -12.08 -1.87 -11.32
N ASP A 91 -13.38 -1.69 -11.57
CA ASP A 91 -13.92 -1.35 -12.91
C ASP A 91 -14.68 -0.02 -12.93
N ALA A 92 -14.63 0.74 -11.83
CA ALA A 92 -15.33 2.01 -11.70
C ALA A 92 -14.38 3.22 -11.76
N SER A 93 -14.90 4.40 -11.40
CA SER A 93 -14.14 5.65 -11.46
C SER A 93 -12.97 5.70 -10.46
N PRO A 94 -11.90 6.46 -10.76
CA PRO A 94 -10.79 6.68 -9.83
C PRO A 94 -11.23 7.28 -8.48
N GLN A 95 -12.26 8.12 -8.45
CA GLN A 95 -12.79 8.73 -7.23
C GLN A 95 -13.43 7.69 -6.30
N GLU A 96 -14.13 6.72 -6.88
CA GLU A 96 -14.70 5.62 -6.11
C GLU A 96 -13.61 4.65 -5.63
N LEU A 97 -12.57 4.39 -6.45
CA LEU A 97 -11.39 3.61 -6.02
C LEU A 97 -10.71 4.28 -4.83
N PHE A 98 -10.43 5.58 -4.93
CA PHE A 98 -9.83 6.36 -3.85
C PHE A 98 -10.65 6.23 -2.55
N SER A 99 -11.98 6.32 -2.66
CA SER A 99 -12.88 6.17 -1.52
C SER A 99 -12.86 4.76 -0.93
N ALA A 100 -12.71 3.72 -1.77
CA ALA A 100 -12.58 2.33 -1.35
C ALA A 100 -11.25 2.02 -0.64
N LEU A 101 -10.17 2.72 -1.00
CA LEU A 101 -8.83 2.53 -0.40
C LEU A 101 -8.70 3.15 1.00
N ARG A 102 -9.45 4.24 1.31
CA ARG A 102 -9.39 4.93 2.61
C ARG A 102 -9.50 4.01 3.84
N PRO A 103 -10.46 3.07 3.94
CA PRO A 103 -10.51 2.16 5.08
C PRO A 103 -9.27 1.26 5.20
N VAL A 104 -8.72 0.78 4.07
CA VAL A 104 -7.50 -0.05 4.05
C VAL A 104 -6.29 0.77 4.51
N GLY A 105 -6.16 2.01 4.02
CA GLY A 105 -5.09 2.92 4.43
C GLY A 105 -5.13 3.26 5.92
N ARG A 106 -6.33 3.47 6.48
CA ARG A 106 -6.49 3.67 7.93
C ARG A 106 -6.06 2.45 8.75
N GLU A 107 -6.31 1.24 8.27
CA GLU A 107 -5.85 0.05 8.99
C GLU A 107 -4.35 -0.19 8.84
N ALA A 108 -3.78 0.13 7.66
CA ALA A 108 -2.34 0.15 7.47
C ALA A 108 -1.65 1.14 8.45
N GLU A 109 -2.21 2.34 8.64
CA GLU A 109 -1.70 3.32 9.60
C GLU A 109 -1.75 2.77 11.03
N ARG A 110 -2.85 2.12 11.43
CA ARG A 110 -2.95 1.51 12.76
C ARG A 110 -1.95 0.37 12.93
N ALA A 111 -1.78 -0.48 11.93
CA ALA A 111 -0.82 -1.57 11.95
C ALA A 111 0.62 -1.05 12.08
N MET A 112 0.95 0.01 11.33
CA MET A 112 2.21 0.72 11.45
C MET A 112 2.42 1.22 12.88
N PHE A 113 1.51 2.04 13.41
CA PHE A 113 1.63 2.58 14.76
C PHE A 113 1.75 1.50 15.84
N ARG A 114 1.03 0.38 15.71
CA ARG A 114 1.18 -0.78 16.62
C ARG A 114 2.59 -1.37 16.54
N ALA A 115 3.12 -1.57 15.33
CA ALA A 115 4.45 -2.15 15.12
C ALA A 115 5.61 -1.22 15.52
N THR A 116 5.36 0.08 15.55
CA THR A 116 6.37 1.12 15.83
C THR A 116 6.18 1.79 17.19
N CYS A 117 5.35 1.21 18.08
CA CYS A 117 5.06 1.77 19.41
C CYS A 117 4.58 3.24 19.37
N GLY A 118 3.76 3.60 18.39
CA GLY A 118 3.17 4.93 18.24
C GLY A 118 3.99 5.89 17.37
N VAL A 119 5.12 5.48 16.82
CA VAL A 119 5.99 6.35 16.01
C VAL A 119 5.49 6.45 14.56
N ASN A 120 5.42 7.67 14.04
CA ASN A 120 5.02 7.92 12.65
C ASN A 120 6.18 7.66 11.69
N THR A 121 6.25 6.46 11.13
CA THR A 121 7.36 6.04 10.26
C THR A 121 7.02 6.13 8.77
N HIS A 122 5.97 5.43 8.32
CA HIS A 122 5.60 5.30 6.90
C HIS A 122 4.19 5.83 6.58
N LYS A 123 3.63 6.75 7.37
CA LYS A 123 2.26 7.25 7.11
C LYS A 123 2.12 7.89 5.72
N GLY A 124 3.12 8.68 5.31
CA GLY A 124 3.18 9.25 3.97
C GLY A 124 3.28 8.16 2.89
N ALA A 125 4.12 7.16 3.10
CA ALA A 125 4.30 6.04 2.17
C ALA A 125 3.03 5.18 2.03
N ILE A 126 2.29 4.92 3.12
CA ILE A 126 0.99 4.23 3.07
C ILE A 126 0.05 4.94 2.09
N PHE A 127 0.01 6.28 2.12
CA PHE A 127 -0.82 7.04 1.20
C PHE A 127 -0.28 6.98 -0.24
N SER A 128 0.95 7.43 -0.48
CA SER A 128 1.47 7.58 -1.84
C SER A 128 1.70 6.23 -2.54
N LEU A 129 2.37 5.29 -1.88
CA LEU A 129 2.66 3.97 -2.42
C LEU A 129 1.39 3.14 -2.53
N GLY A 130 0.47 3.27 -1.56
CA GLY A 130 -0.84 2.62 -1.59
C GLY A 130 -1.69 3.05 -2.80
N LEU A 131 -1.71 4.34 -3.13
CA LEU A 131 -2.35 4.82 -4.35
C LEU A 131 -1.64 4.34 -5.61
N ALA A 132 -0.31 4.34 -5.62
CA ALA A 132 0.47 3.91 -6.78
C ALA A 132 0.21 2.43 -7.12
N VAL A 133 0.23 1.53 -6.14
CA VAL A 133 -0.01 0.10 -6.40
C VAL A 133 -1.47 -0.19 -6.77
N ALA A 134 -2.42 0.53 -6.19
CA ALA A 134 -3.83 0.43 -6.59
C ALA A 134 -4.06 0.93 -8.03
N ALA A 135 -3.47 2.06 -8.39
CA ALA A 135 -3.55 2.60 -9.75
C ALA A 135 -2.89 1.66 -10.77
N ALA A 136 -1.76 1.05 -10.42
CA ALA A 136 -1.10 0.08 -11.27
C ALA A 136 -1.95 -1.19 -11.49
N GLY A 137 -2.59 -1.71 -10.44
CA GLY A 137 -3.56 -2.80 -10.56
C GLY A 137 -4.74 -2.44 -11.47
N ALA A 138 -5.34 -1.26 -11.27
CA ALA A 138 -6.46 -0.78 -12.08
C ALA A 138 -6.06 -0.52 -13.55
N ARG A 139 -4.84 -0.04 -13.80
CA ARG A 139 -4.31 0.10 -15.16
C ARG A 139 -4.15 -1.26 -15.81
N TYR A 140 -3.49 -2.21 -15.14
CA TYR A 140 -3.29 -3.55 -15.66
C TYR A 140 -4.61 -4.23 -16.01
N ARG A 141 -5.64 -4.09 -15.16
CA ARG A 141 -6.98 -4.61 -15.45
C ARG A 141 -7.55 -4.11 -16.78
N LYS A 142 -7.29 -2.85 -17.13
CA LYS A 142 -7.81 -2.19 -18.35
C LYS A 142 -6.98 -2.47 -19.60
N THR A 143 -5.66 -2.58 -19.46
CA THR A 143 -4.74 -2.60 -20.61
C THR A 143 -3.99 -3.92 -20.79
N GLY A 144 -4.01 -4.81 -19.78
CA GLY A 144 -3.13 -5.97 -19.70
C GLY A 144 -1.65 -5.63 -19.53
N ARG A 145 -1.30 -4.36 -19.25
CA ARG A 145 0.08 -3.85 -19.17
C ARG A 145 0.29 -2.97 -17.94
N LEU A 146 1.49 -3.04 -17.36
CA LEU A 146 1.90 -2.16 -16.27
C LEU A 146 2.52 -0.84 -16.78
N ASN A 147 3.14 -0.84 -17.97
CA ASN A 147 3.73 0.32 -18.65
C ASN A 147 2.93 0.71 -19.90
#